data_AF-A0A183A9V2-F1
#
_entry.id   AF-A0A183A9V2-F1
#
_cell.length_a   1.000
_cell.length_b   1.000
_cell.length_c   1.000
_cell.angle_alpha   90.00
_cell.angle_beta   90.00
_cell.angle_gamma   90.00
#
_symmetry.space_group_name_H-M   'P 1'
#
loop_
_entity.id
_entity.type
_entity.pdbx_description
1 polymer ?
#
loop_
_entity_poly.entity_id
_entity_poly.type
_entity_poly.pdbx_seq_one_letter_code
_entity_poly.pdbx_strand_id
1 'polypeptide(L)'
;MRAQKGEVCRVEVEEFQPLLSMVGHLEPKKFDCSFSNGEVIYYHEGNPLTNHDHVQVTIFFFRNNNSVVQTVDVMVDVVDEPPDRVTKSNDTAARLISARMRDKQTNRVQRVEIIRQVNVTSLKPTSDSISPEILRITYDPVEEDCRLTYTSPEFWTVETESPDSSGAIGPDGTVSPRFGLPLAAGSAVGGARRWPLFGQLVAFNRSAVPFFDHDCQEALLQGYRYMHRKSGSPATDHIPMQVRIWRRLANGTRQEQWRQGFFLPVSIVNGQPLKRPVARTFRQVNVSHIGGSLSILPRDSISVPHDASPGLEYLDVNMTRMQGPLQAQVVNLRDPTRPVTSFRLADLRNGLVALQLLNYAESLVKVFIITLTVVDPFFQVSEPINLRIATFLQPVIPISWTGANMARTPTFQVFSLPLFTYTGAISLVQKHNIQVSLECIYL
;
A
#
# COMPACT_ATOMS: atom_id res chain seq x y z
N MET A 1 15.63 -17.69 -11.60
CA MET A 1 17.09 -17.66 -11.84
C MET A 1 17.82 -17.74 -10.52
N ARG A 2 18.71 -18.74 -10.35
CA ARG A 2 19.49 -18.95 -9.12
C ARG A 2 20.82 -18.19 -9.22
N ALA A 3 21.11 -17.31 -8.26
CA ALA A 3 22.41 -16.62 -8.18
C ALA A 3 23.53 -17.64 -7.91
N GLN A 4 24.60 -17.61 -8.73
CA GLN A 4 25.78 -18.46 -8.52
C GLN A 4 26.75 -17.81 -7.52
N LYS A 5 27.66 -18.62 -6.97
CA LYS A 5 28.67 -18.20 -6.00
C LYS A 5 29.55 -17.09 -6.60
N GLY A 6 29.42 -15.85 -6.11
CA GLY A 6 30.14 -14.66 -6.60
C GLY A 6 29.27 -13.62 -7.33
N GLU A 7 27.98 -13.88 -7.54
CA GLU A 7 27.03 -12.93 -8.15
C GLU A 7 26.24 -12.20 -7.05
N VAL A 8 26.06 -10.88 -7.18
CA VAL A 8 25.29 -10.08 -6.21
C VAL A 8 23.84 -9.99 -6.70
N CYS A 9 22.91 -10.47 -5.88
CA CYS A 9 21.48 -10.43 -6.17
C CYS A 9 20.74 -9.76 -5.02
N ARG A 10 20.06 -8.65 -5.32
CA ARG A 10 19.35 -7.84 -4.33
C ARG A 10 17.90 -7.63 -4.74
N VAL A 11 17.00 -7.74 -3.77
CA VAL A 11 15.56 -7.51 -3.95
C VAL A 11 15.17 -6.22 -3.24
N GLU A 12 14.35 -5.41 -3.90
CA GLU A 12 13.73 -4.20 -3.35
C GLU A 12 12.22 -4.26 -3.55
N VAL A 13 11.46 -4.00 -2.49
CA VAL A 13 9.99 -3.97 -2.53
C VAL A 13 9.54 -2.64 -3.14
N GLU A 14 8.61 -2.70 -4.11
CA GLU A 14 8.04 -1.53 -4.78
C GLU A 14 6.98 -0.87 -3.89
N GLU A 15 7.11 0.42 -3.62
CA GLU A 15 6.23 1.17 -2.71
C GLU A 15 5.41 2.26 -3.41
N PHE A 16 5.72 2.59 -4.66
CA PHE A 16 5.11 3.72 -5.36
C PHE A 16 3.89 3.37 -6.20
N GLN A 17 3.53 2.09 -6.29
CA GLN A 17 2.33 1.66 -7.00
C GLN A 17 1.14 1.54 -6.04
N PRO A 18 0.10 2.39 -6.21
CA PRO A 18 -0.97 2.44 -5.22
C PRO A 18 -1.73 1.11 -5.12
N LEU A 19 -2.11 0.52 -6.25
CA LEU A 19 -3.02 -0.63 -6.25
C LEU A 19 -2.32 -1.99 -6.11
N LEU A 20 -1.01 -2.04 -5.89
CA LEU A 20 -0.30 -3.31 -5.76
C LEU A 20 -0.28 -3.79 -4.31
N SER A 21 0.37 -3.04 -3.40
CA SER A 21 0.40 -3.40 -1.97
C SER A 21 -0.75 -2.70 -1.22
N MET A 22 -1.81 -3.47 -0.95
CA MET A 22 -3.10 -2.96 -0.45
C MET A 22 -3.46 -3.50 0.94
N VAL A 23 -2.86 -4.62 1.33
CA VAL A 23 -3.31 -5.38 2.50
C VAL A 23 -2.19 -5.50 3.51
N GLY A 24 -1.00 -5.91 3.08
CA GLY A 24 0.15 -6.10 3.94
C GLY A 24 1.42 -5.53 3.34
N HIS A 25 2.55 -5.94 3.89
CA HIS A 25 3.87 -5.58 3.39
C HIS A 25 4.91 -6.65 3.72
N LEU A 26 5.99 -6.66 2.94
CA LEU A 26 7.18 -7.46 3.22
C LEU A 26 8.17 -6.66 4.09
N GLU A 27 8.77 -7.34 5.05
CA GLU A 27 9.86 -6.84 5.89
C GLU A 27 11.03 -7.83 5.88
N PRO A 28 12.30 -7.38 5.69
CA PRO A 28 12.70 -6.00 5.40
C PRO A 28 12.38 -5.59 3.94
N LYS A 29 12.35 -4.29 3.66
CA LYS A 29 12.06 -3.74 2.32
C LYS A 29 13.16 -3.96 1.29
N LYS A 30 14.37 -4.27 1.76
CA LYS A 30 15.54 -4.59 0.94
C LYS A 30 16.22 -5.82 1.54
N PHE A 31 16.41 -6.85 0.74
CA PHE A 31 17.03 -8.11 1.16
C PHE A 31 17.80 -8.77 0.02
N ASP A 32 18.69 -9.69 0.36
CA ASP A 32 19.43 -10.47 -0.64
C ASP A 32 18.58 -11.62 -1.16
N CYS A 33 18.76 -12.01 -2.42
CA CYS A 33 17.98 -13.11 -3.01
C CYS A 33 18.25 -14.47 -2.35
N SER A 34 19.38 -14.61 -1.63
CA SER A 34 19.73 -15.78 -0.84
C SER A 34 19.28 -15.66 0.62
N PHE A 35 18.07 -15.18 0.84
CA PHE A 35 17.51 -15.02 2.18
C PHE A 35 17.16 -16.38 2.81
N SER A 36 17.36 -16.48 4.12
CA SER A 36 17.04 -17.66 4.92
C SER A 36 15.57 -17.67 5.34
N ASN A 37 15.08 -18.83 5.76
CA ASN A 37 13.71 -18.93 6.29
C ASN A 37 13.54 -17.98 7.50
N GLY A 38 12.52 -17.12 7.44
CA GLY A 38 12.21 -16.13 8.47
C GLY A 38 13.02 -14.82 8.38
N GLU A 39 13.92 -14.69 7.39
CA GLU A 39 14.62 -13.42 7.13
C GLU A 39 13.72 -12.40 6.42
N VAL A 40 12.78 -12.88 5.60
CA VAL A 40 11.75 -12.07 4.95
C VAL A 40 10.37 -12.54 5.40
N ILE A 41 9.59 -11.62 5.94
CA ILE A 41 8.29 -11.89 6.55
C ILE A 41 7.23 -10.99 5.91
N TYR A 42 6.09 -11.58 5.53
CA TYR A 42 4.90 -10.83 5.15
C TYR A 42 4.00 -10.56 6.37
N TYR A 43 3.62 -9.29 6.53
CA TYR A 43 2.70 -8.82 7.57
C TYR A 43 1.39 -8.32 6.96
N HIS A 44 0.27 -8.98 7.28
CA HIS A 44 -1.06 -8.70 6.73
C HIS A 44 -1.74 -7.43 7.29
N GLU A 45 -1.23 -6.83 8.38
CA GLU A 45 -1.72 -5.60 9.04
C GLU A 45 -3.24 -5.50 9.36
N GLY A 46 -4.04 -6.51 9.03
CA GLY A 46 -5.44 -6.67 9.40
C GLY A 46 -6.47 -5.97 8.53
N ASN A 47 -6.14 -5.52 7.31
CA ASN A 47 -7.09 -4.82 6.44
C ASN A 47 -8.37 -5.65 6.22
N PRO A 48 -9.57 -5.12 6.53
CA PRO A 48 -10.81 -5.87 6.36
C PRO A 48 -11.35 -5.86 4.92
N LEU A 49 -10.76 -5.08 4.02
CA LEU A 49 -11.38 -4.74 2.74
C LEU A 49 -11.11 -5.74 1.62
N THR A 50 -10.05 -6.54 1.72
CA THR A 50 -9.68 -7.54 0.71
C THR A 50 -8.88 -8.67 1.35
N ASN A 51 -8.99 -9.87 0.77
CA ASN A 51 -8.25 -11.07 1.16
C ASN A 51 -7.11 -11.38 0.19
N HIS A 52 -6.82 -10.50 -0.77
CA HIS A 52 -5.74 -10.69 -1.76
C HIS A 52 -4.82 -9.47 -1.75
N ASP A 53 -3.51 -9.72 -1.74
CA ASP A 53 -2.47 -8.69 -1.84
C ASP A 53 -1.50 -8.98 -2.99
N HIS A 54 -0.97 -7.92 -3.58
CA HIS A 54 -0.02 -7.98 -4.69
C HIS A 54 1.26 -7.22 -4.33
N VAL A 55 2.27 -7.91 -3.81
CA VAL A 55 3.53 -7.24 -3.49
C VAL A 55 4.46 -7.30 -4.70
N GLN A 56 4.65 -6.17 -5.37
CA GLN A 56 5.63 -6.08 -6.44
C GLN A 56 7.04 -5.89 -5.88
N VAL A 57 7.98 -6.65 -6.40
CA VAL A 57 9.40 -6.62 -6.02
C VAL A 57 10.27 -6.49 -7.25
N THR A 58 11.42 -5.87 -7.07
CA THR A 58 12.42 -5.69 -8.12
C THR A 58 13.70 -6.37 -7.73
N ILE A 59 14.15 -7.23 -8.61
CA ILE A 59 15.33 -8.06 -8.44
C ILE A 59 16.44 -7.48 -9.31
N PHE A 60 17.53 -7.08 -8.67
CA PHE A 60 18.74 -6.59 -9.28
C PHE A 60 19.78 -7.71 -9.26
N PHE A 61 20.17 -8.19 -10.45
CA PHE A 61 21.24 -9.16 -10.63
C PHE A 61 22.48 -8.45 -11.19
N PHE A 62 23.58 -8.48 -10.45
CA PHE A 62 24.86 -7.96 -10.89
C PHE A 62 25.81 -9.12 -11.19
N ARG A 63 26.19 -9.25 -12.46
CA ARG A 63 27.10 -10.30 -12.95
C ARG A 63 28.26 -9.68 -13.69
N ASN A 64 29.40 -9.53 -13.02
CA ASN A 64 30.65 -8.97 -13.57
C ASN A 64 30.45 -7.66 -14.36
N ASN A 65 30.17 -7.75 -15.66
CA ASN A 65 30.02 -6.64 -16.59
C ASN A 65 28.57 -6.34 -17.01
N ASN A 66 27.59 -7.15 -16.58
CA ASN A 66 26.19 -7.02 -16.94
C ASN A 66 25.32 -6.89 -15.69
N SER A 67 24.44 -5.90 -15.66
CA SER A 67 23.36 -5.78 -14.69
C SER A 67 22.03 -6.12 -15.35
N VAL A 68 21.28 -7.05 -14.76
CA VAL A 68 19.92 -7.39 -15.18
C VAL A 68 18.96 -6.96 -14.09
N VAL A 69 17.89 -6.28 -14.47
CA VAL A 69 16.83 -5.86 -13.56
C VAL A 69 15.54 -6.55 -13.99
N GLN A 70 14.87 -7.21 -13.05
CA GLN A 70 13.60 -7.89 -13.30
C GLN A 70 12.58 -7.50 -12.23
N THR A 71 11.36 -7.18 -12.66
CA THR A 71 10.24 -6.89 -11.75
C THR A 71 9.30 -8.08 -11.70
N VAL A 72 8.88 -8.47 -10.50
CA VAL A 72 8.06 -9.66 -10.22
C VAL A 72 6.94 -9.31 -9.25
N ASP A 73 5.75 -9.86 -9.47
CA ASP A 73 4.62 -9.73 -8.55
C ASP A 73 4.51 -10.97 -7.66
N VAL A 74 4.53 -10.74 -6.35
CA VAL A 74 4.29 -11.76 -5.32
C VAL A 74 2.81 -11.72 -4.96
N MET A 75 2.10 -12.78 -5.32
CA MET A 75 0.69 -12.96 -5.01
C MET A 75 0.54 -13.48 -3.59
N VAL A 76 -0.25 -12.80 -2.76
CA VAL A 76 -0.52 -13.23 -1.40
C VAL A 76 -2.02 -13.42 -1.20
N ASP A 77 -2.42 -14.65 -0.92
CA ASP A 77 -3.81 -15.00 -0.62
C ASP A 77 -4.00 -15.13 0.89
N VAL A 78 -4.90 -14.32 1.44
CA VAL A 78 -5.23 -14.29 2.86
C VAL A 78 -6.48 -15.13 3.11
N VAL A 79 -6.31 -16.21 3.87
CA VAL A 79 -7.36 -17.18 4.15
C VAL A 79 -7.87 -16.99 5.58
N ASP A 80 -9.19 -16.84 5.74
CA ASP A 80 -9.82 -16.88 7.06
C ASP A 80 -9.52 -18.22 7.76
N GLU A 81 -9.20 -18.19 9.05
CA GLU A 81 -8.94 -19.43 9.80
C GLU A 81 -10.24 -20.26 9.88
N PRO A 82 -10.21 -21.55 9.49
CA PRO A 82 -11.41 -22.37 9.52
C PRO A 82 -11.91 -22.51 10.96
N PRO A 83 -13.23 -22.39 11.22
CA PRO A 83 -13.77 -22.62 12.55
C PRO A 83 -13.49 -24.08 12.95
N ASP A 84 -12.91 -24.27 14.14
CA ASP A 84 -12.62 -25.58 14.71
C ASP A 84 -13.87 -26.47 14.65
N ARG A 85 -13.90 -27.42 13.71
CA ARG A 85 -14.92 -28.46 13.67
C ARG A 85 -14.67 -29.39 14.84
N VAL A 86 -15.37 -29.13 15.96
CA VAL A 86 -15.51 -30.10 17.05
C VAL A 86 -16.28 -31.30 16.49
N THR A 87 -15.58 -32.28 15.93
CA THR A 87 -16.14 -33.60 15.66
C THR A 87 -16.50 -34.24 17.00
N LYS A 88 -17.78 -34.24 17.33
CA LYS A 88 -18.33 -35.06 18.42
C LYS A 88 -18.25 -36.54 18.01
N SER A 89 -17.09 -37.16 18.18
CA SER A 89 -16.96 -38.63 18.15
C SER A 89 -17.33 -39.18 19.52
N ASN A 90 -18.39 -39.99 19.57
CA ASN A 90 -18.95 -40.60 20.79
C ASN A 90 -18.11 -41.79 21.33
N ASP A 91 -16.78 -41.73 21.23
CA ASP A 91 -15.91 -42.79 21.78
C ASP A 91 -15.17 -42.30 23.03
N THR A 92 -15.58 -42.84 24.17
CA THR A 92 -15.07 -42.52 25.51
C THR A 92 -13.61 -42.92 25.70
N ALA A 93 -13.08 -43.87 24.92
CA ALA A 93 -11.68 -44.29 24.97
C ALA A 93 -10.71 -43.30 24.28
N ALA A 94 -11.16 -42.56 23.26
CA ALA A 94 -10.32 -41.59 22.54
C ALA A 94 -10.10 -40.28 23.34
N ARG A 95 -10.93 -40.00 24.35
CA ARG A 95 -10.84 -38.79 25.19
C ARG A 95 -9.60 -38.76 26.11
N LEU A 96 -9.15 -39.90 26.63
CA LEU A 96 -8.02 -39.93 27.57
C LEU A 96 -6.66 -39.81 26.86
N ILE A 97 -6.52 -40.41 25.67
CA ILE A 97 -5.29 -40.33 24.87
C ILE A 97 -5.17 -38.96 24.19
N SER A 98 -6.28 -38.39 23.72
CA SER A 98 -6.29 -37.04 23.16
C SER A 98 -6.26 -35.91 24.19
N ALA A 99 -6.51 -36.17 25.48
CA ALA A 99 -6.34 -35.17 26.55
C ALA A 99 -4.86 -34.98 26.92
N ARG A 100 -4.06 -36.06 26.94
CA ARG A 100 -2.62 -35.99 27.25
C ARG A 100 -1.76 -35.41 26.13
N MET A 101 -2.23 -35.47 24.89
CA MET A 101 -1.60 -34.83 23.72
C MET A 101 -2.18 -33.42 23.43
N ARG A 102 -3.20 -32.96 24.17
CA ARG A 102 -3.80 -31.62 24.00
C ARG A 102 -3.18 -30.53 24.87
N ASP A 103 -2.45 -30.88 25.91
CA ASP A 103 -1.80 -29.90 26.82
C ASP A 103 -0.58 -29.18 26.21
N LYS A 104 -0.16 -29.57 24.99
CA LYS A 104 0.92 -28.90 24.24
C LYS A 104 0.48 -28.28 22.91
N GLN A 105 -0.80 -28.40 22.55
CA GLN A 105 -1.35 -27.72 21.39
C GLN A 105 -2.15 -26.53 21.93
N THR A 106 -1.40 -25.45 22.15
CA THR A 106 -1.89 -24.11 22.51
C THR A 106 -3.28 -23.88 21.92
N ASN A 107 -4.31 -23.75 22.78
CA ASN A 107 -5.59 -23.19 22.39
C ASN A 107 -5.29 -21.91 21.61
N ARG A 108 -5.57 -21.91 20.31
CA ARG A 108 -5.36 -20.78 19.41
C ARG A 108 -6.48 -19.77 19.65
N VAL A 109 -6.35 -19.06 20.77
CA VAL A 109 -7.31 -18.02 21.20
C VAL A 109 -7.13 -16.80 20.30
N GLN A 110 -8.22 -16.30 19.70
CA GLN A 110 -8.22 -14.96 19.12
C GLN A 110 -7.84 -13.95 20.22
N ARG A 111 -6.64 -13.39 20.12
CA ARG A 111 -6.10 -12.52 21.17
C ARG A 111 -6.67 -11.11 21.14
N VAL A 112 -7.13 -10.65 19.99
CA VAL A 112 -7.76 -9.34 19.81
C VAL A 112 -9.19 -9.54 19.30
N GLU A 113 -10.14 -8.97 20.03
CA GLU A 113 -11.56 -9.02 19.71
C GLU A 113 -12.15 -7.60 19.69
N ILE A 114 -12.75 -7.23 18.55
CA ILE A 114 -13.52 -5.99 18.41
C ILE A 114 -14.97 -6.32 18.78
N ILE A 115 -15.42 -5.84 19.94
CA ILE A 115 -16.76 -6.15 20.47
C ILE A 115 -17.82 -5.26 19.80
N ARG A 116 -17.50 -3.97 19.61
CA ARG A 116 -18.37 -3.00 18.96
C ARG A 116 -17.56 -2.00 18.14
N GLN A 117 -18.22 -1.35 17.18
CA GLN A 117 -17.66 -0.23 16.44
C GLN A 117 -17.67 1.08 17.28
N VAL A 118 -16.76 1.99 16.94
CA VAL A 118 -16.67 3.32 17.56
C VAL A 118 -17.74 4.22 16.94
N ASN A 119 -18.70 4.71 17.73
CA ASN A 119 -19.78 5.53 17.21
C ASN A 119 -19.51 7.03 17.39
N VAL A 120 -19.67 7.81 16.33
CA VAL A 120 -19.63 9.29 16.33
C VAL A 120 -21.04 9.83 16.24
N THR A 121 -21.52 10.50 17.28
CA THR A 121 -22.87 11.05 17.32
C THR A 121 -22.94 12.42 16.65
N SER A 122 -24.08 12.77 16.05
CA SER A 122 -24.26 14.04 15.33
C SER A 122 -24.16 15.29 16.24
N LEU A 123 -24.35 15.14 17.55
CA LEU A 123 -24.33 16.23 18.53
C LEU A 123 -22.91 16.62 18.98
N LYS A 124 -21.91 15.73 18.78
CA LYS A 124 -20.50 16.00 19.12
C LYS A 124 -19.61 15.37 18.03
N PRO A 125 -18.67 16.11 17.41
CA PRO A 125 -17.75 15.54 16.42
C PRO A 125 -16.76 14.52 17.00
N THR A 126 -16.90 14.12 18.27
CA THR A 126 -16.07 13.16 18.97
C THR A 126 -16.87 11.90 19.30
N SER A 127 -16.26 10.73 19.13
CA SER A 127 -16.85 9.44 19.47
C SER A 127 -16.90 9.13 20.96
N ASP A 128 -17.46 7.97 21.30
CA ASP A 128 -17.18 7.27 22.55
C ASP A 128 -15.68 7.01 22.72
N SER A 129 -15.21 6.87 23.97
CA SER A 129 -13.83 6.47 24.27
C SER A 129 -13.59 5.01 23.89
N ILE A 130 -12.43 4.74 23.29
CA ILE A 130 -11.92 3.40 23.02
C ILE A 130 -11.58 2.74 24.35
N SER A 131 -12.48 1.87 24.80
CA SER A 131 -12.45 1.22 26.11
C SER A 131 -12.47 -0.31 25.96
N PRO A 132 -12.32 -1.07 27.05
CA PRO A 132 -12.44 -2.54 27.01
C PRO A 132 -13.80 -3.06 26.52
N GLU A 133 -14.83 -2.21 26.47
CA GLU A 133 -16.13 -2.54 25.87
C GLU A 133 -16.12 -2.50 24.34
N ILE A 134 -15.17 -1.78 23.75
CA ILE A 134 -14.96 -1.65 22.30
C ILE A 134 -13.95 -2.68 21.82
N LEU A 135 -12.82 -2.77 22.53
CA LEU A 135 -11.66 -3.55 22.15
C LEU A 135 -11.19 -4.41 23.33
N ARG A 136 -11.23 -5.73 23.17
CA ARG A 136 -10.74 -6.69 24.16
C ARG A 136 -9.45 -7.35 23.67
N ILE A 137 -8.42 -7.29 24.50
CA ILE A 137 -7.11 -7.90 24.23
C ILE A 137 -6.84 -8.93 25.33
N THR A 138 -6.58 -10.18 24.96
CA THR A 138 -6.32 -11.29 25.89
C THR A 138 -4.83 -11.65 25.92
N TYR A 139 -4.24 -11.55 27.10
CA TYR A 139 -2.84 -11.87 27.38
C TYR A 139 -2.67 -12.22 28.87
N ASP A 140 -1.60 -12.93 29.21
CA ASP A 140 -1.23 -13.21 30.60
C ASP A 140 -0.40 -12.04 31.17
N PRO A 141 -0.91 -11.23 32.12
CA PRO A 141 -0.18 -10.07 32.64
C PRO A 141 1.07 -10.44 33.46
N VAL A 142 1.20 -11.70 33.89
CA VAL A 142 2.35 -12.19 34.66
C VAL A 142 3.49 -12.59 33.73
N GLU A 143 3.20 -13.45 32.75
CA GLU A 143 4.20 -13.99 31.83
C GLU A 143 4.43 -13.14 30.57
N GLU A 144 3.43 -12.38 30.15
CA GLU A 144 3.41 -11.63 28.90
C GLU A 144 3.39 -10.12 29.14
N ASP A 145 3.89 -9.39 28.14
CA ASP A 145 3.95 -7.95 28.10
C ASP A 145 3.26 -7.47 26.83
N CYS A 146 2.16 -6.73 26.98
CA CYS A 146 1.27 -6.34 25.89
C CYS A 146 1.38 -4.84 25.62
N ARG A 147 1.73 -4.48 24.39
CA ARG A 147 1.77 -3.10 23.90
C ARG A 147 0.71 -2.87 22.83
N LEU A 148 -0.11 -1.83 23.03
CA LEU A 148 -1.03 -1.32 22.02
C LEU A 148 -0.42 -0.05 21.42
N THR A 149 -0.38 -0.01 20.09
CA THR A 149 0.24 1.08 19.34
C THR A 149 -0.72 1.63 18.30
N TYR A 150 -0.62 2.94 18.09
CA TYR A 150 -1.32 3.66 17.03
C TYR A 150 -0.36 4.67 16.43
N THR A 151 -0.41 4.83 15.11
CA THR A 151 0.34 5.86 14.41
C THR A 151 -0.58 6.56 13.42
N SER A 152 -0.65 7.88 13.51
CA SER A 152 -1.42 8.71 12.59
C SER A 152 -0.81 8.65 11.18
N PRO A 153 -1.64 8.72 10.12
CA PRO A 153 -1.15 8.89 8.75
C PRO A 153 -0.23 10.11 8.58
N GLU A 154 -0.47 11.16 9.37
CA GLU A 154 0.25 12.43 9.32
C GLU A 154 1.50 12.46 10.22
N PHE A 155 1.77 11.40 11.00
CA PHE A 155 2.86 11.39 12.00
C PHE A 155 4.21 11.83 11.41
N TRP A 156 4.55 11.30 10.23
CA TRP A 156 5.82 11.58 9.55
C TRP A 156 5.92 12.96 8.91
N THR A 157 4.82 13.70 8.81
CA THR A 157 4.82 15.11 8.35
C THR A 157 5.06 16.09 9.49
N VAL A 158 4.80 15.70 10.74
CA VAL A 158 4.85 16.58 11.92
C VAL A 158 6.24 16.64 12.56
N GLU A 159 7.02 15.56 12.58
CA GLU A 159 8.39 15.58 13.14
C GLU A 159 9.37 16.46 12.34
N THR A 160 9.05 16.70 11.06
CA THR A 160 9.88 17.45 10.11
C THR A 160 9.77 18.97 10.22
N GLU A 161 8.92 19.51 11.10
CA GLU A 161 8.90 20.95 11.42
C GLU A 161 9.92 21.35 12.51
N SER A 162 10.65 20.39 13.11
CA SER A 162 11.77 20.69 14.01
C SER A 162 13.10 20.76 13.21
N PRO A 163 13.78 21.92 13.16
CA PRO A 163 14.90 22.15 12.24
C PRO A 163 16.20 21.39 12.60
N ASP A 164 16.26 20.71 13.75
CA ASP A 164 17.51 20.16 14.31
C ASP A 164 17.65 18.63 14.18
N SER A 165 16.77 17.94 13.45
CA SER A 165 16.94 16.51 13.19
C SER A 165 16.75 16.14 11.72
N SER A 166 17.85 16.22 10.96
CA SER A 166 17.92 15.90 9.53
C SER A 166 17.62 14.42 9.25
N GLY A 167 16.34 14.05 9.18
CA GLY A 167 15.84 12.90 8.44
C GLY A 167 15.55 13.37 7.03
N ALA A 168 16.19 12.79 6.03
CA ALA A 168 16.03 13.20 4.65
C ALA A 168 14.59 12.96 4.20
N ILE A 169 13.79 14.02 4.14
CA ILE A 169 12.60 14.08 3.31
C ILE A 169 13.10 14.02 1.88
N GLY A 170 12.87 12.89 1.20
CA GLY A 170 12.92 12.89 -0.26
C GLY A 170 11.85 13.85 -0.78
N PRO A 171 12.04 14.51 -1.93
CA PRO A 171 11.08 15.46 -2.53
C PRO A 171 9.66 14.89 -2.78
N ASP A 172 9.44 13.60 -2.50
CA ASP A 172 8.25 12.81 -2.82
C ASP A 172 7.32 12.51 -1.63
N GLY A 173 7.65 12.99 -0.42
CA GLY A 173 6.82 12.81 0.77
C GLY A 173 6.78 11.39 1.34
N THR A 174 7.67 10.51 0.89
CA THR A 174 7.88 9.18 1.50
C THR A 174 9.05 9.24 2.48
N VAL A 175 8.79 8.79 3.70
CA VAL A 175 9.82 8.65 4.75
C VAL A 175 10.17 7.17 4.85
N SER A 176 11.43 6.83 4.55
CA SER A 176 11.94 5.50 4.90
C SER A 176 11.96 5.40 6.43
N PRO A 177 11.38 4.35 7.04
CA PRO A 177 11.43 4.22 8.49
C PRO A 177 12.89 4.17 8.93
N ARG A 178 13.30 5.08 9.83
CA ARG A 178 14.62 4.99 10.46
C ARG A 178 14.66 3.72 11.30
N PHE A 179 15.82 3.05 11.33
CA PHE A 179 16.08 1.92 12.21
C PHE A 179 15.68 2.29 13.65
N GLY A 180 14.67 1.59 14.21
CA GLY A 180 14.21 1.77 15.58
C GLY A 180 12.98 2.66 15.80
N LEU A 181 12.40 3.27 14.76
CA LEU A 181 11.08 3.92 14.85
C LEU A 181 9.96 2.93 14.50
N PRO A 182 8.78 3.00 15.15
CA PRO A 182 7.66 2.13 14.84
C PRO A 182 7.23 2.37 13.40
N LEU A 183 7.13 1.30 12.60
CA LEU A 183 6.40 1.34 11.34
C LEU A 183 5.01 1.89 11.66
N ALA A 184 4.54 2.90 10.92
CA ALA A 184 3.19 3.38 11.15
C ALA A 184 2.26 2.16 11.07
N ALA A 185 1.58 1.85 12.16
CA ALA A 185 0.72 0.68 12.25
C ALA A 185 -0.38 0.82 11.20
N GLY A 186 -0.59 -0.21 10.38
CA GLY A 186 -1.74 -0.26 9.47
C GLY A 186 -1.40 -0.51 8.01
N SER A 187 -2.25 -1.31 7.38
CA SER A 187 -2.32 -1.53 5.93
C SER A 187 -2.52 -0.21 5.20
N ALA A 188 -1.69 0.01 4.19
CA ALA A 188 -1.89 1.11 3.26
C ALA A 188 -3.03 0.75 2.31
N VAL A 189 -4.07 1.58 2.24
CA VAL A 189 -4.89 1.58 1.02
C VAL A 189 -4.09 2.33 -0.03
N GLY A 190 -3.87 1.74 -1.20
CA GLY A 190 -3.17 2.48 -2.23
C GLY A 190 -1.66 2.62 -1.98
N GLY A 191 -0.98 1.66 -1.33
CA GLY A 191 0.48 1.61 -1.15
C GLY A 191 1.12 2.67 -0.24
N ALA A 192 0.45 3.79 0.06
CA ALA A 192 0.95 4.79 1.02
C ALA A 192 -0.10 5.52 1.87
N ARG A 193 -1.41 5.34 1.65
CA ARG A 193 -2.42 6.06 2.47
C ARG A 193 -2.82 5.22 3.67
N ARG A 194 -2.70 5.81 4.85
CA ARG A 194 -3.02 5.16 6.12
C ARG A 194 -4.31 5.76 6.67
N TRP A 195 -5.11 4.92 7.27
CA TRP A 195 -6.32 5.31 8.00
C TRP A 195 -5.94 6.03 9.32
N PRO A 196 -6.80 6.87 9.91
CA PRO A 196 -8.15 7.25 9.45
C PRO A 196 -8.15 8.26 8.31
N LEU A 197 -9.17 8.23 7.44
CA LEU A 197 -9.24 9.09 6.25
C LEU A 197 -10.00 10.40 6.46
N PHE A 198 -10.97 10.39 7.38
CA PHE A 198 -11.94 11.50 7.54
C PHE A 198 -11.94 12.11 8.95
N GLY A 199 -11.04 11.64 9.81
CA GLY A 199 -10.90 12.12 11.17
C GLY A 199 -9.53 11.78 11.74
N GLN A 200 -9.40 11.90 13.05
CA GLN A 200 -8.16 11.66 13.75
C GLN A 200 -8.43 11.14 15.17
N LEU A 201 -7.43 10.49 15.75
CA LEU A 201 -7.48 10.13 17.16
C LEU A 201 -7.17 11.35 18.04
N VAL A 202 -7.93 11.52 19.12
CA VAL A 202 -7.77 12.58 20.11
C VAL A 202 -7.80 12.04 21.53
N ALA A 203 -7.10 12.70 22.43
CA ALA A 203 -7.15 12.41 23.86
C ALA A 203 -8.44 12.95 24.50
N PHE A 204 -8.63 12.70 25.81
CA PHE A 204 -9.81 13.17 26.56
C PHE A 204 -10.04 14.68 26.47
N ASN A 205 -8.96 15.48 26.43
CA ASN A 205 -8.99 16.92 26.28
C ASN A 205 -9.16 17.41 24.82
N ARG A 206 -9.44 16.51 23.86
CA ARG A 206 -9.51 16.77 22.41
C ARG A 206 -8.20 17.19 21.74
N SER A 207 -7.05 17.01 22.40
CA SER A 207 -5.75 17.16 21.75
C SER A 207 -5.52 16.03 20.74
N ALA A 208 -4.96 16.35 19.58
CA ALA A 208 -4.62 15.35 18.57
C ALA A 208 -3.54 14.40 19.11
N VAL A 209 -3.72 13.10 18.88
CA VAL A 209 -2.77 12.06 19.28
C VAL A 209 -2.12 11.52 18.01
N PRO A 210 -0.92 11.98 17.64
CA PRO A 210 -0.28 11.56 16.39
C PRO A 210 0.34 10.17 16.50
N PHE A 211 0.72 9.75 17.71
CA PHE A 211 1.29 8.43 17.98
C PHE A 211 1.10 8.09 19.46
N PHE A 212 0.93 6.80 19.76
CA PHE A 212 1.14 6.28 21.10
C PHE A 212 1.64 4.83 21.08
N ASP A 213 2.40 4.47 22.12
CA ASP A 213 2.82 3.10 22.45
C ASP A 213 2.73 2.94 23.97
N HIS A 214 1.65 2.29 24.40
CA HIS A 214 1.34 2.11 25.81
C HIS A 214 1.06 0.64 26.11
N ASP A 215 1.16 0.27 27.39
CA ASP A 215 0.70 -1.02 27.85
C ASP A 215 -0.80 -1.16 27.53
N CYS A 216 -1.24 -2.35 27.09
CA CYS A 216 -2.58 -2.56 26.54
C CYS A 216 -3.70 -2.10 27.49
N GLN A 217 -3.56 -2.35 28.79
CA GLN A 217 -4.53 -1.90 29.79
C GLN A 217 -4.50 -0.38 29.99
N GLU A 218 -3.31 0.23 30.00
CA GLU A 218 -3.17 1.68 30.13
C GLU A 218 -3.82 2.39 28.94
N ALA A 219 -3.51 1.95 27.72
CA ALA A 219 -4.03 2.53 26.49
C ALA A 219 -5.57 2.59 26.45
N LEU A 220 -6.23 1.53 26.93
CA LEU A 220 -7.71 1.45 27.00
C LEU A 220 -8.31 2.30 28.13
N LEU A 221 -7.49 2.78 29.08
CA LEU A 221 -7.90 3.67 30.18
C LEU A 221 -7.61 5.14 29.89
N GLN A 222 -6.72 5.46 28.94
CA GLN A 222 -6.39 6.85 28.53
C GLN A 222 -7.60 7.61 27.94
N GLY A 223 -8.66 6.90 27.55
CA GLY A 223 -9.89 7.52 27.07
C GLY A 223 -9.74 8.17 25.68
N TYR A 224 -8.89 7.58 24.82
CA TYR A 224 -8.75 8.00 23.43
C TYR A 224 -10.08 7.95 22.69
N ARG A 225 -10.34 8.93 21.83
CA ARG A 225 -11.57 9.08 21.04
C ARG A 225 -11.23 9.36 19.59
N TYR A 226 -12.11 8.99 18.69
CA TYR A 226 -12.07 9.46 17.32
C TYR A 226 -12.76 10.82 17.21
N MET A 227 -12.15 11.76 16.50
CA MET A 227 -12.73 13.05 16.16
C MET A 227 -12.89 13.17 14.65
N HIS A 228 -14.14 13.31 14.21
CA HIS A 228 -14.49 13.50 12.81
C HIS A 228 -14.17 14.93 12.33
N ARG A 229 -13.53 15.06 11.16
CA ARG A 229 -13.08 16.36 10.63
C ARG A 229 -13.69 16.75 9.30
N LYS A 230 -14.17 15.80 8.49
CA LYS A 230 -14.58 16.05 7.09
C LYS A 230 -16.08 15.87 6.86
N SER A 231 -16.81 16.97 6.71
CA SER A 231 -18.23 16.92 6.37
C SER A 231 -18.49 16.21 5.04
N GLY A 232 -19.63 15.52 4.94
CA GLY A 232 -20.00 14.77 3.74
C GLY A 232 -19.19 13.50 3.48
N SER A 233 -18.40 13.02 4.47
CA SER A 233 -17.69 11.75 4.37
C SER A 233 -18.65 10.55 4.31
N PRO A 234 -18.14 9.36 3.96
CA PRO A 234 -18.84 8.11 4.17
C PRO A 234 -19.20 7.88 5.65
N ALA A 235 -20.21 7.04 5.87
CA ALA A 235 -20.69 6.65 7.20
C ALA A 235 -19.72 5.72 7.96
N THR A 236 -18.64 5.29 7.31
CA THR A 236 -17.65 4.39 7.91
C THR A 236 -16.24 4.96 7.71
N ASP A 237 -15.43 4.86 8.75
CA ASP A 237 -14.00 5.16 8.77
C ASP A 237 -13.31 4.06 9.58
N HIS A 238 -11.98 3.99 9.57
CA HIS A 238 -11.25 2.97 10.32
C HIS A 238 -10.07 3.57 11.08
N ILE A 239 -9.70 2.96 12.20
CA ILE A 239 -8.51 3.34 12.98
C ILE A 239 -7.56 2.14 12.99
N PRO A 240 -6.40 2.22 12.31
CA PRO A 240 -5.45 1.14 12.30
C PRO A 240 -4.70 1.12 13.62
N MET A 241 -4.65 -0.03 14.27
CA MET A 241 -3.95 -0.21 15.53
C MET A 241 -3.14 -1.51 15.46
N GLN A 242 -2.08 -1.59 16.25
CA GLN A 242 -1.27 -2.79 16.32
C GLN A 242 -1.03 -3.19 17.78
N VAL A 243 -1.26 -4.47 18.05
CA VAL A 243 -0.91 -5.11 19.33
C VAL A 243 0.36 -5.91 19.16
N ARG A 244 1.30 -5.76 20.10
CA ARG A 244 2.51 -6.57 20.22
C ARG A 244 2.53 -7.23 21.59
N ILE A 245 2.69 -8.55 21.60
CA ILE A 245 2.79 -9.33 22.82
C ILE A 245 4.18 -9.96 22.87
N TRP A 246 4.87 -9.67 23.96
CA TRP A 246 6.20 -10.18 24.25
C TRP A 246 6.13 -11.15 25.41
N ARG A 247 6.90 -12.23 25.34
CA ARG A 247 7.11 -13.11 26.50
C ARG A 247 8.26 -12.59 27.34
N ARG A 248 8.05 -12.52 28.65
CA ARG A 248 9.09 -12.19 29.62
C ARG A 248 9.97 -13.43 29.84
N LEU A 249 11.27 -13.30 29.59
CA LEU A 249 12.24 -14.35 29.83
C LEU A 249 12.87 -14.18 31.22
N ALA A 250 13.31 -15.29 31.83
CA ALA A 250 13.89 -15.29 33.18
C ALA A 250 15.16 -14.43 33.32
N ASN A 251 15.85 -14.15 32.21
CA ASN A 251 17.02 -13.29 32.12
C ASN A 251 16.68 -11.78 32.05
N GLY A 252 15.39 -11.40 32.14
CA GLY A 252 14.92 -10.02 32.02
C GLY A 252 14.78 -9.50 30.59
N THR A 253 15.16 -10.28 29.58
CA THR A 253 14.91 -9.93 28.18
C THR A 253 13.47 -10.25 27.78
N ARG A 254 13.01 -9.61 26.70
CA ARG A 254 11.68 -9.85 26.12
C ARG A 254 11.85 -10.46 24.74
N GLN A 255 11.05 -11.46 24.41
CA GLN A 255 10.98 -12.04 23.07
C GLN A 255 9.61 -11.80 22.46
N GLU A 256 9.57 -11.22 21.26
CA GLU A 256 8.31 -10.97 20.56
C GLU A 256 7.71 -12.33 20.21
N GLN A 257 6.56 -12.63 20.79
CA GLN A 257 5.86 -13.87 20.50
C GLN A 257 4.77 -13.68 19.46
N TRP A 258 4.17 -12.49 19.45
CA TRP A 258 2.98 -12.27 18.67
C TRP A 258 2.79 -10.79 18.36
N ARG A 259 2.37 -10.50 17.13
CA ARG A 259 2.08 -9.16 16.62
C ARG A 259 0.81 -9.23 15.78
N GLN A 260 -0.11 -8.28 15.97
CA GLN A 260 -1.29 -8.16 15.12
C GLN A 260 -1.65 -6.70 14.83
N GLY A 261 -1.69 -6.35 13.55
CA GLY A 261 -2.41 -5.17 13.07
C GLY A 261 -3.90 -5.47 12.92
N PHE A 262 -4.74 -4.51 13.27
CA PHE A 262 -6.20 -4.59 13.10
C PHE A 262 -6.79 -3.20 12.86
N PHE A 263 -7.97 -3.17 12.24
CA PHE A 263 -8.69 -1.94 11.95
C PHE A 263 -9.91 -1.85 12.85
N LEU A 264 -9.94 -0.85 13.73
CA LEU A 264 -11.10 -0.56 14.55
C LEU A 264 -12.12 0.23 13.72
N PRO A 265 -13.30 -0.32 13.42
CA PRO A 265 -14.30 0.37 12.61
C PRO A 265 -14.94 1.52 13.37
N VAL A 266 -15.14 2.62 12.66
CA VAL A 266 -15.80 3.84 13.13
C VAL A 266 -17.09 4.01 12.33
N SER A 267 -18.19 4.26 13.03
CA SER A 267 -19.50 4.57 12.47
C SER A 267 -19.84 6.03 12.69
N ILE A 268 -20.04 6.77 11.60
CA ILE A 268 -20.31 8.20 11.60
C ILE A 268 -21.81 8.42 11.36
N VAL A 269 -22.51 8.91 12.38
CA VAL A 269 -23.94 9.24 12.28
C VAL A 269 -24.12 10.38 11.26
N ASN A 270 -25.09 10.22 10.34
CA ASN A 270 -25.35 11.09 9.20
C ASN A 270 -24.27 11.09 8.10
N GLY A 271 -23.31 10.16 8.14
CA GLY A 271 -22.39 9.96 7.01
C GLY A 271 -23.11 9.41 5.78
N GLN A 272 -22.51 9.61 4.60
CA GLN A 272 -23.08 9.14 3.34
C GLN A 272 -22.89 7.62 3.19
N PRO A 273 -23.83 6.89 2.57
CA PRO A 273 -23.59 5.50 2.22
C PRO A 273 -22.47 5.40 1.19
N LEU A 274 -21.69 4.31 1.24
CA LEU A 274 -20.66 4.02 0.24
C LEU A 274 -21.32 3.93 -1.15
N LYS A 275 -20.77 4.68 -2.09
CA LYS A 275 -21.21 4.73 -3.49
C LYS A 275 -20.00 4.52 -4.38
N ARG A 276 -20.21 3.90 -5.53
CA ARG A 276 -19.14 3.73 -6.52
C ARG A 276 -18.68 5.09 -7.04
N PRO A 277 -17.36 5.31 -7.18
CA PRO A 277 -16.86 6.56 -7.73
C PRO A 277 -17.31 6.72 -9.19
N VAL A 278 -17.61 7.96 -9.58
CA VAL A 278 -17.98 8.29 -10.96
C VAL A 278 -16.88 9.15 -11.56
N ALA A 279 -16.24 8.68 -12.61
CA ALA A 279 -15.23 9.42 -13.33
C ALA A 279 -15.64 9.63 -14.79
N ARG A 280 -15.10 10.67 -15.41
CA ARG A 280 -15.33 11.04 -16.80
C ARG A 280 -14.00 11.41 -17.44
N THR A 281 -13.85 11.14 -18.72
CA THR A 281 -12.69 11.57 -19.51
C THR A 281 -13.10 12.68 -20.46
N PHE A 282 -12.12 13.50 -20.85
CA PHE A 282 -12.29 14.37 -22.01
C PHE A 282 -12.39 13.54 -23.29
N ARG A 283 -13.19 14.02 -24.26
CA ARG A 283 -13.39 13.33 -25.55
C ARG A 283 -12.07 13.01 -26.27
N GLN A 284 -11.10 13.92 -26.14
CA GLN A 284 -9.74 13.73 -26.64
C GLN A 284 -8.79 14.66 -25.87
N VAL A 285 -7.64 14.12 -25.49
CA VAL A 285 -6.54 14.86 -24.87
C VAL A 285 -5.38 14.90 -25.84
N ASN A 286 -4.83 16.10 -26.07
CA ASN A 286 -3.72 16.29 -27.00
C ASN A 286 -2.42 16.40 -26.22
N VAL A 287 -1.41 15.62 -26.61
CA VAL A 287 -0.12 15.54 -25.93
C VAL A 287 0.99 15.72 -26.94
N SER A 288 1.93 16.62 -26.65
CA SER A 288 3.08 16.86 -27.52
C SER A 288 4.31 16.08 -27.03
N HIS A 289 5.09 15.53 -27.95
CA HIS A 289 6.28 14.72 -27.65
C HIS A 289 7.43 15.00 -28.65
N ILE A 290 8.66 14.64 -28.28
CA ILE A 290 9.89 14.80 -29.09
C ILE A 290 10.48 13.41 -29.42
N GLY A 291 9.65 12.44 -29.84
CA GLY A 291 10.11 11.12 -30.29
C GLY A 291 10.79 10.25 -29.23
N GLY A 292 9.99 9.57 -28.39
CA GLY A 292 10.50 8.68 -27.31
C GLY A 292 10.70 9.35 -25.95
N SER A 293 10.56 10.68 -25.88
CA SER A 293 10.53 11.45 -24.63
C SER A 293 9.23 11.23 -23.85
N LEU A 294 9.31 11.48 -22.54
CA LEU A 294 8.17 11.47 -21.65
C LEU A 294 7.29 12.70 -21.90
N SER A 295 6.02 12.47 -22.13
CA SER A 295 5.03 13.53 -22.30
C SER A 295 4.02 13.53 -21.18
N ILE A 296 4.04 14.60 -20.38
CA ILE A 296 3.16 14.76 -19.22
C ILE A 296 1.70 14.73 -19.67
N LEU A 297 0.90 13.87 -19.02
CA LEU A 297 -0.54 13.84 -19.24
C LEU A 297 -1.17 15.11 -18.64
N PRO A 298 -2.06 15.79 -19.38
CA PRO A 298 -2.79 16.94 -18.85
C PRO A 298 -3.50 16.60 -17.54
N ARG A 299 -3.38 17.50 -16.56
CA ARG A 299 -3.90 17.33 -15.19
C ARG A 299 -5.40 17.03 -15.15
N ASP A 300 -6.13 17.59 -16.10
CA ASP A 300 -7.57 17.45 -16.23
C ASP A 300 -8.02 16.23 -17.03
N SER A 301 -7.11 15.37 -17.54
CA SER A 301 -7.47 14.24 -18.42
C SER A 301 -8.61 13.36 -17.88
N ILE A 302 -8.71 13.24 -16.56
CA ILE A 302 -9.77 12.54 -15.83
C ILE A 302 -10.48 13.55 -14.92
N SER A 303 -11.78 13.72 -15.11
CA SER A 303 -12.65 14.56 -14.30
C SER A 303 -13.53 13.70 -13.38
N VAL A 304 -13.59 14.06 -12.11
CA VAL A 304 -14.46 13.44 -11.10
C VAL A 304 -15.37 14.54 -10.54
N PRO A 305 -16.70 14.40 -10.60
CA PRO A 305 -17.61 15.38 -10.01
C PRO A 305 -17.37 15.55 -8.51
N HIS A 306 -17.44 16.78 -8.00
CA HIS A 306 -17.12 17.09 -6.60
C HIS A 306 -18.12 16.45 -5.61
N ASP A 307 -19.32 16.19 -6.08
CA ASP A 307 -20.43 15.54 -5.38
C ASP A 307 -20.43 14.00 -5.51
N ALA A 308 -19.60 13.44 -6.39
CA ALA A 308 -19.63 12.01 -6.69
C ALA A 308 -18.84 11.15 -5.71
N SER A 309 -17.83 11.70 -5.04
CA SER A 309 -16.99 10.94 -4.10
C SER A 309 -16.31 11.85 -3.07
N PRO A 310 -16.67 11.75 -1.77
CA PRO A 310 -15.92 12.44 -0.72
C PRO A 310 -14.49 11.90 -0.66
N GLY A 311 -13.50 12.81 -0.78
CA GLY A 311 -12.08 12.40 -0.82
C GLY A 311 -11.55 12.16 -2.22
N LEU A 312 -11.83 13.06 -3.16
CA LEU A 312 -11.22 13.12 -4.50
C LEU A 312 -9.70 12.90 -4.50
N GLU A 313 -9.02 13.40 -3.46
CA GLU A 313 -7.58 13.24 -3.29
C GLU A 313 -7.15 11.78 -3.07
N TYR A 314 -8.06 10.91 -2.64
CA TYR A 314 -7.80 9.52 -2.28
C TYR A 314 -8.14 8.52 -3.38
N LEU A 315 -8.50 8.99 -4.59
CA LEU A 315 -8.85 8.11 -5.70
C LEU A 315 -7.60 7.60 -6.41
N ASP A 316 -7.60 6.31 -6.69
CA ASP A 316 -6.59 5.65 -7.50
C ASP A 316 -7.16 5.28 -8.88
N VAL A 317 -6.35 5.40 -9.91
CA VAL A 317 -6.71 5.12 -11.29
C VAL A 317 -5.99 3.86 -11.73
N ASN A 318 -6.74 2.82 -12.07
CA ASN A 318 -6.24 1.58 -12.62
C ASN A 318 -6.33 1.56 -14.14
N MET A 319 -5.27 1.15 -14.83
CA MET A 319 -5.24 1.00 -16.29
C MET A 319 -5.47 -0.46 -16.65
N THR A 320 -6.65 -0.75 -17.21
CA THR A 320 -7.04 -2.13 -17.55
C THR A 320 -6.60 -2.52 -18.96
N ARG A 321 -6.53 -1.57 -19.88
CA ARG A 321 -6.18 -1.81 -21.27
C ARG A 321 -5.59 -0.58 -21.92
N MET A 322 -4.57 -0.78 -22.76
CA MET A 322 -4.02 0.25 -23.63
C MET A 322 -4.06 -0.22 -25.08
N GLN A 323 -4.65 0.59 -25.96
CA GLN A 323 -4.78 0.32 -27.39
C GLN A 323 -4.18 1.47 -28.19
N GLY A 324 -3.44 1.16 -29.25
CA GLY A 324 -2.88 2.17 -30.14
C GLY A 324 -2.06 1.56 -31.27
N PRO A 325 -1.62 2.40 -32.22
CA PRO A 325 -0.85 1.96 -33.39
C PRO A 325 0.61 1.61 -33.07
N LEU A 326 1.11 2.04 -31.91
CA LEU A 326 2.46 1.79 -31.41
C LEU A 326 2.39 1.24 -29.99
N GLN A 327 3.48 0.67 -29.51
CA GLN A 327 3.62 0.40 -28.08
C GLN A 327 3.83 1.72 -27.34
N ALA A 328 3.13 1.89 -26.23
CA ALA A 328 3.29 3.04 -25.36
C ALA A 328 3.11 2.57 -23.91
N GLN A 329 3.71 3.31 -23.00
CA GLN A 329 3.68 3.03 -21.58
C GLN A 329 3.33 4.31 -20.82
N VAL A 330 2.65 4.14 -19.70
CA VAL A 330 2.44 5.24 -18.75
C VAL A 330 3.44 5.05 -17.64
N VAL A 331 4.11 6.12 -17.25
CA VAL A 331 5.13 6.12 -16.19
C VAL A 331 4.79 7.18 -15.14
N ASN A 332 5.23 6.94 -13.91
CA ASN A 332 5.23 7.97 -12.88
C ASN A 332 6.58 8.70 -12.92
N LEU A 333 6.59 10.03 -12.94
CA LEU A 333 7.81 10.82 -13.01
C LEU A 333 8.68 10.75 -11.73
N ARG A 334 8.14 10.21 -10.63
CA ARG A 334 8.94 9.86 -9.43
C ARG A 334 9.93 8.73 -9.70
N ASP A 335 9.51 7.74 -10.48
CA ASP A 335 10.38 6.71 -11.04
C ASP A 335 10.03 6.47 -12.52
N PRO A 336 10.60 7.28 -13.43
CA PRO A 336 10.28 7.18 -14.86
C PRO A 336 10.91 5.96 -15.53
N THR A 337 11.69 5.16 -14.80
CA THR A 337 12.38 3.99 -15.36
C THR A 337 11.45 2.80 -15.56
N ARG A 338 10.23 2.88 -15.01
CA ARG A 338 9.28 1.76 -14.96
C ARG A 338 7.89 2.15 -15.43
N PRO A 339 7.22 1.30 -16.23
CA PRO A 339 5.81 1.47 -16.50
C PRO A 339 4.99 1.26 -15.23
N VAL A 340 3.96 2.07 -15.06
CA VAL A 340 2.96 1.89 -14.02
C VAL A 340 1.68 1.33 -14.64
N THR A 341 0.99 0.46 -13.90
CA THR A 341 -0.35 -0.06 -14.24
C THR A 341 -1.45 0.71 -13.53
N SER A 342 -1.10 1.46 -12.48
CA SER A 342 -2.01 2.33 -11.74
C SER A 342 -1.29 3.57 -11.24
N PHE A 343 -2.02 4.65 -11.00
CA PHE A 343 -1.49 5.89 -10.46
C PHE A 343 -2.55 6.62 -9.64
N ARG A 344 -2.14 7.51 -8.74
CA ARG A 344 -3.07 8.31 -7.95
C ARG A 344 -3.67 9.40 -8.81
N LEU A 345 -4.96 9.69 -8.61
CA LEU A 345 -5.57 10.85 -9.27
C LEU A 345 -4.84 12.14 -8.86
N ALA A 346 -4.37 12.23 -7.61
CA ALA A 346 -3.54 13.32 -7.13
C ALA A 346 -2.22 13.46 -7.91
N ASP A 347 -1.57 12.35 -8.28
CA ASP A 347 -0.30 12.38 -9.05
C ASP A 347 -0.53 12.90 -10.47
N LEU A 348 -1.63 12.50 -11.11
CA LEU A 348 -2.05 13.07 -12.40
C LEU A 348 -2.26 14.59 -12.28
N ARG A 349 -2.95 15.02 -11.22
CA ARG A 349 -3.25 16.44 -10.94
C ARG A 349 -2.00 17.26 -10.65
N ASN A 350 -0.99 16.64 -10.05
CA ASN A 350 0.32 17.24 -9.80
C ASN A 350 1.23 17.23 -11.04
N GLY A 351 0.82 16.56 -12.14
CA GLY A 351 1.60 16.45 -13.37
C GLY A 351 2.74 15.43 -13.28
N LEU A 352 2.62 14.44 -12.40
CA LEU A 352 3.61 13.38 -12.20
C LEU A 352 3.35 12.15 -13.07
N VAL A 353 2.33 12.14 -13.91
CA VAL A 353 2.01 11.01 -14.79
C VAL A 353 2.33 11.39 -16.22
N ALA A 354 3.14 10.58 -16.89
CA ALA A 354 3.56 10.82 -18.26
C ALA A 354 3.34 9.60 -19.16
N LEU A 355 3.11 9.88 -20.44
CA LEU A 355 3.06 8.91 -21.51
C LEU A 355 4.44 8.82 -22.18
N GLN A 356 4.95 7.62 -22.31
CA GLN A 356 6.16 7.31 -23.08
C GLN A 356 5.75 6.52 -24.32
N LEU A 357 6.10 7.05 -25.51
CA LEU A 357 5.93 6.31 -26.76
C LEU A 357 7.17 5.46 -27.05
N LEU A 358 6.97 4.22 -27.47
CA LEU A 358 8.05 3.29 -27.81
C LEU A 358 8.12 3.10 -29.33
N ASN A 359 9.33 2.91 -29.84
CA ASN A 359 9.59 2.63 -31.27
C ASN A 359 8.92 3.65 -32.22
N TYR A 360 9.04 4.94 -31.89
CA TYR A 360 8.50 6.01 -32.71
C TYR A 360 9.47 6.40 -33.84
N ALA A 361 9.01 6.35 -35.10
CA ALA A 361 9.83 6.67 -36.27
C ALA A 361 9.13 7.58 -37.31
N GLU A 362 7.87 8.00 -37.07
CA GLU A 362 7.03 8.67 -38.07
C GLU A 362 6.37 9.92 -37.50
N SER A 363 6.34 11.04 -38.23
CA SER A 363 5.76 12.32 -37.77
C SER A 363 4.22 12.40 -37.76
N LEU A 364 3.50 11.29 -37.91
CA LEU A 364 2.04 11.27 -37.95
C LEU A 364 1.43 11.31 -36.55
N VAL A 365 0.22 11.88 -36.45
CA VAL A 365 -0.56 11.87 -35.21
C VAL A 365 -0.93 10.43 -34.87
N LYS A 366 -0.52 9.96 -33.70
CA LYS A 366 -0.89 8.64 -33.19
C LYS A 366 -1.92 8.78 -32.08
N VAL A 367 -2.99 8.00 -32.17
CA VAL A 367 -4.09 8.02 -31.20
C VAL A 367 -4.05 6.76 -30.37
N PHE A 368 -4.07 6.93 -29.05
CA PHE A 368 -4.14 5.87 -28.06
C PHE A 368 -5.47 5.94 -27.33
N ILE A 369 -5.99 4.78 -26.95
CA ILE A 369 -7.17 4.65 -26.09
C ILE A 369 -6.73 3.84 -24.88
N ILE A 370 -6.80 4.46 -23.71
CA ILE A 370 -6.53 3.81 -22.42
C ILE A 370 -7.86 3.59 -21.72
N THR A 371 -8.20 2.34 -21.43
CA THR A 371 -9.37 2.00 -20.60
C THR A 371 -8.96 2.04 -19.13
N LEU A 372 -9.62 2.90 -18.38
CA LEU A 372 -9.33 3.21 -16.99
C LEU A 372 -10.51 2.81 -16.11
N THR A 373 -10.23 2.38 -14.89
CA THR A 373 -11.21 2.28 -13.81
C THR A 373 -10.70 3.10 -12.63
N VAL A 374 -11.61 3.76 -11.92
CA VAL A 374 -11.28 4.51 -10.71
C VAL A 374 -11.67 3.68 -9.50
N VAL A 375 -10.74 3.55 -8.57
CA VAL A 375 -10.90 2.79 -7.33
C VAL A 375 -10.85 3.78 -6.18
N ASP A 376 -11.83 3.71 -5.29
CA ASP A 376 -11.85 4.51 -4.07
C ASP A 376 -11.13 3.79 -2.90
N PRO A 377 -10.91 4.46 -1.76
CA PRO A 377 -10.25 3.85 -0.62
C PRO A 377 -11.01 2.69 0.05
N PHE A 378 -12.27 2.48 -0.31
CA PHE A 378 -13.13 1.40 0.17
C PHE A 378 -13.28 0.29 -0.88
N PHE A 379 -12.40 0.27 -1.89
CA PHE A 379 -12.39 -0.69 -3.01
C PHE A 379 -13.67 -0.70 -3.85
N GLN A 380 -14.44 0.38 -3.83
CA GLN A 380 -15.49 0.58 -4.81
C GLN A 380 -14.85 0.96 -6.15
N VAL A 381 -15.24 0.23 -7.20
CA VAL A 381 -14.71 0.42 -8.55
C VAL A 381 -15.76 1.11 -9.41
N SER A 382 -15.32 2.14 -10.15
CA SER A 382 -16.15 2.86 -11.13
C SER A 382 -16.46 2.00 -12.34
N GLU A 383 -17.43 2.45 -13.14
CA GLU A 383 -17.56 1.99 -14.52
C GLU A 383 -16.28 2.29 -15.31
N PRO A 384 -15.87 1.43 -16.25
CA PRO A 384 -14.71 1.68 -17.11
C PRO A 384 -14.91 2.92 -17.98
N ILE A 385 -13.89 3.78 -18.05
CA ILE A 385 -13.87 4.98 -18.88
C ILE A 385 -12.73 4.89 -19.90
N ASN A 386 -12.94 5.46 -21.08
CA ASN A 386 -11.93 5.45 -22.14
C ASN A 386 -11.29 6.84 -22.26
N LEU A 387 -9.99 6.93 -22.00
CA LEU A 387 -9.20 8.13 -22.23
C LEU A 387 -8.58 8.06 -23.62
N ARG A 388 -9.00 8.96 -24.51
CA ARG A 388 -8.46 9.07 -25.87
C ARG A 388 -7.35 10.11 -25.90
N ILE A 389 -6.13 9.69 -26.24
CA ILE A 389 -4.94 10.55 -26.27
C ILE A 389 -4.45 10.66 -27.71
N ALA A 390 -4.40 11.87 -28.26
CA ALA A 390 -3.77 12.15 -29.54
C ALA A 390 -2.38 12.74 -29.31
N THR A 391 -1.37 12.13 -29.91
CA THR A 391 0.03 12.52 -29.76
C THR A 391 0.52 13.30 -30.98
N PHE A 392 1.22 14.40 -30.74
CA PHE A 392 1.71 15.31 -31.77
C PHE A 392 3.22 15.46 -31.64
N LEU A 393 3.94 15.33 -32.75
CA LEU A 393 5.37 15.61 -32.77
C LEU A 393 5.59 17.12 -32.60
N GLN A 394 6.39 17.52 -31.61
CA GLN A 394 6.81 18.91 -31.51
C GLN A 394 7.72 19.23 -32.71
N PRO A 395 7.43 20.29 -33.47
CA PRO A 395 8.31 20.70 -34.55
C PRO A 395 9.64 21.18 -33.96
N VAL A 396 10.75 20.61 -34.42
CA VAL A 396 12.08 21.13 -34.11
C VAL A 396 12.20 22.49 -34.79
N ILE A 397 12.24 23.57 -34.00
CA ILE A 397 12.51 24.91 -34.54
C ILE A 397 13.99 24.92 -34.93
N PRO A 398 14.34 25.09 -36.22
CA PRO A 398 15.74 25.25 -36.60
C PRO A 398 16.25 26.56 -35.99
N ILE A 399 17.17 26.46 -35.04
CA ILE A 399 17.89 27.63 -34.54
C ILE A 399 18.73 28.12 -35.71
N SER A 400 18.41 29.31 -36.22
CA SER A 400 19.17 29.98 -37.27
C SER A 400 20.55 30.38 -36.74
N TRP A 401 21.48 29.43 -36.68
CA TRP A 401 22.89 29.74 -36.60
C TRP A 401 23.32 30.11 -38.02
N THR A 402 23.57 31.41 -38.25
CA THR A 402 24.26 31.90 -39.45
C THR A 402 25.69 31.38 -39.42
N GLY A 403 25.87 30.12 -39.83
CA GLY A 403 27.15 29.44 -39.89
C GLY A 403 27.01 28.32 -40.90
N ALA A 404 27.73 28.43 -42.02
CA ALA A 404 27.73 27.48 -43.10
C ALA A 404 28.33 26.14 -42.63
N ASN A 405 27.50 25.28 -42.02
CA ASN A 405 27.71 23.85 -41.85
C ASN A 405 26.48 23.24 -41.16
N MET A 406 25.46 22.83 -41.93
CA MET A 406 24.58 21.72 -41.54
C MET A 406 23.61 21.33 -42.66
N ALA A 407 24.04 20.36 -43.47
CA ALA A 407 23.15 19.55 -44.32
C ALA A 407 22.91 18.18 -43.66
N ARG A 408 22.63 18.14 -42.35
CA ARG A 408 22.27 16.89 -41.66
C ARG A 408 20.81 16.94 -41.25
N THR A 409 20.05 15.95 -41.72
CA THR A 409 18.71 15.65 -41.24
C THR A 409 18.76 15.37 -39.74
N PRO A 410 17.81 15.88 -38.93
CA PRO A 410 17.77 15.57 -37.51
C PRO A 410 17.53 14.06 -37.33
N THR A 411 18.51 13.37 -36.77
CA THR A 411 18.42 11.95 -36.41
C THR A 411 17.95 11.83 -34.97
N PHE A 412 16.86 11.11 -34.73
CA PHE A 412 16.37 10.77 -33.39
C PHE A 412 17.01 9.47 -32.91
N GLN A 413 17.46 9.41 -31.66
CA GLN A 413 17.86 8.17 -31.02
C GLN A 413 16.60 7.47 -30.48
N VAL A 414 16.41 6.22 -30.89
CA VAL A 414 15.35 5.34 -30.40
C VAL A 414 15.81 4.74 -29.08
N PHE A 415 15.08 4.99 -28.00
CA PHE A 415 15.28 4.30 -26.72
C PHE A 415 14.49 2.98 -26.76
N SER A 416 15.19 1.85 -26.83
CA SER A 416 14.60 0.51 -26.71
C SER A 416 14.57 0.08 -25.24
N LEU A 417 13.47 -0.57 -24.84
CA LEU A 417 13.23 -1.09 -23.48
C LEU A 417 14.26 -2.14 -23.02
N PRO A 418 14.47 -2.29 -21.69
CA PRO A 418 14.74 -3.60 -21.10
C PRO A 418 13.47 -4.47 -21.09
N LEU A 419 13.62 -5.74 -21.45
CA LEU A 419 12.55 -6.75 -21.43
C LEU A 419 12.13 -7.05 -19.97
N PHE A 420 10.88 -6.74 -19.61
CA PHE A 420 10.31 -7.16 -18.33
C PHE A 420 9.59 -8.50 -18.50
N THR A 421 10.02 -9.52 -17.76
CA THR A 421 9.38 -10.84 -17.67
C THR A 421 8.69 -10.99 -16.31
N TYR A 422 7.35 -11.13 -16.34
CA TYR A 422 6.55 -11.44 -15.16
C TYR A 422 6.58 -12.93 -14.88
N THR A 423 7.07 -13.34 -13.71
CA THR A 423 7.03 -14.73 -13.24
C THR A 423 6.31 -14.78 -11.90
N GLY A 424 5.11 -15.36 -11.83
CA GLY A 424 4.30 -15.36 -10.61
C GLY A 424 4.87 -16.28 -9.52
N ALA A 425 4.85 -15.80 -8.29
CA ALA A 425 5.00 -16.60 -7.08
C ALA A 425 3.71 -16.49 -6.24
N ILE A 426 3.24 -17.60 -5.68
CA ILE A 426 2.00 -17.66 -4.89
C ILE A 426 2.36 -18.05 -3.46
N SER A 427 1.90 -17.26 -2.49
CA SER A 427 2.01 -17.55 -1.06
C SER A 427 0.64 -17.52 -0.40
N LEU A 428 0.35 -18.54 0.41
CA LEU A 428 -0.88 -18.63 1.21
C LEU A 428 -0.61 -18.13 2.62
N VAL A 429 -1.39 -17.17 3.10
CA VAL A 429 -1.28 -16.54 4.43
C VAL A 429 -2.63 -16.68 5.13
N GLN A 430 -2.66 -16.89 6.44
CA GLN A 430 -3.92 -16.91 7.19
C GLN A 430 -4.20 -15.54 7.80
N LYS A 431 -5.47 -15.13 7.85
CA LYS A 431 -5.91 -13.80 8.31
C LYS A 431 -5.49 -13.46 9.74
N HIS A 432 -5.31 -14.47 10.59
CA HIS A 432 -4.87 -14.33 11.98
C HIS A 432 -3.41 -14.79 12.22
N ASN A 433 -2.69 -15.21 11.18
CA ASN A 433 -1.33 -15.73 11.26
C ASN A 433 -0.38 -14.75 10.59
N ILE A 434 0.22 -13.87 11.40
CA ILE A 434 0.77 -12.59 10.96
C ILE A 434 2.26 -12.67 10.61
N GLN A 435 2.77 -13.89 10.47
CA GLN A 435 4.14 -14.15 10.07
C GLN A 435 4.12 -15.35 9.13
N VAL A 436 4.21 -15.09 7.84
CA VAL A 436 4.61 -16.13 6.89
C VAL A 436 6.05 -15.87 6.53
N SER A 437 6.90 -16.74 7.06
CA SER A 437 8.29 -16.85 6.66
C SER A 437 8.31 -17.43 5.25
N LEU A 438 8.73 -16.61 4.28
CA LEU A 438 8.90 -17.08 2.92
C LEU A 438 10.08 -18.06 2.91
N GLU A 439 9.85 -19.29 2.47
CA GLU A 439 10.94 -20.19 2.11
C GLU A 439 11.54 -19.76 0.77
N CYS A 440 12.86 -19.92 0.62
CA CYS A 440 13.60 -19.59 -0.60
C CYS A 440 12.89 -20.21 -1.83
N ILE A 441 12.16 -19.40 -2.60
CA ILE A 441 11.47 -19.87 -3.82
C ILE A 441 12.56 -20.09 -4.86
N TYR A 442 12.81 -21.35 -5.21
CA TYR A 442 13.69 -21.72 -6.29
C TYR A 442 13.08 -21.29 -7.63
N LEU A 443 13.28 -20.02 -8.02
CA LEU A 443 12.98 -19.48 -9.34
C LEU A 443 14.02 -19.90 -10.38
#